data_AF-A0A382B9E1-F1
#
_entry.id   AF-A0A382B9E1-F1
#
_cell.length_a   1.000
_cell.length_b   1.000
_cell.length_c   1.000
_cell.angle_alpha   90.00
_cell.angle_beta   90.00
_cell.angle_gamma   90.00
#
_symmetry.space_group_name_H-M   'P 1'
#
loop_
_entity.id
_entity.type
_entity.pdbx_description
1 polymer ?
#
loop_
_entity_poly.entity_id
_entity_poly.type
_entity_poly.pdbx_seq_one_letter_code
_entity_poly.pdbx_strand_id
1 'polypeptide(L)' 'VEDGNPCAFLIPEGCSIHFGKPIQCRSYPFWHENMTSKTMWKLVGGFCPGIGSGPHIAVATIRNFLDKFKY' A
#
# COMPACT_ATOMS: atom_id res chain seq x y z
N VAL A 1 -9.56 -16.34 17.74
CA VAL A 1 -10.48 -15.58 16.86
C VAL A 1 -11.85 -16.05 17.26
N GLU A 2 -12.47 -15.35 18.20
CA GLU A 2 -13.83 -15.67 18.66
C GLU A 2 -14.84 -15.13 17.64
N ASP A 3 -16.04 -15.73 17.61
CA ASP A 3 -17.10 -15.35 16.69
C ASP A 3 -17.40 -13.84 16.78
N GLY A 4 -17.12 -13.13 15.68
CA GLY A 4 -17.32 -11.68 15.56
C GLY A 4 -16.03 -10.85 15.52
N ASN A 5 -14.86 -11.41 15.87
CA ASN A 5 -13.59 -10.71 15.69
C ASN A 5 -12.79 -11.35 14.56
N PRO A 6 -12.79 -10.78 13.33
CA PRO A 6 -12.26 -11.43 12.13
C PRO A 6 -10.73 -11.59 12.13
N CYS A 7 -9.99 -10.94 13.05
CA CYS A 7 -8.53 -10.98 13.06
C CYS A 7 -7.97 -10.79 14.49
N ALA A 8 -7.16 -11.74 14.96
CA ALA A 8 -6.52 -11.68 16.28
C ALA A 8 -5.53 -10.51 16.45
N PHE A 9 -5.08 -9.91 15.34
CA PHE A 9 -4.17 -8.78 15.36
C PHE A 9 -4.86 -7.43 15.25
N LEU A 10 -6.18 -7.40 15.07
CA LEU A 10 -6.95 -6.17 14.99
C LEU A 10 -7.19 -5.61 16.41
N ILE A 11 -6.62 -4.44 16.67
CA ILE A 11 -6.78 -3.64 17.89
C ILE A 11 -7.49 -2.32 17.56
N PRO A 12 -7.95 -1.52 18.54
CA PRO A 12 -8.68 -0.28 18.27
C PRO A 12 -7.95 0.70 17.35
N GLU A 13 -6.61 0.73 17.40
CA GLU A 13 -5.75 1.60 16.58
C GLU A 13 -5.45 1.02 15.19
N GLY A 14 -5.87 -0.21 14.90
CA GLY A 14 -5.68 -0.89 13.64
C GLY A 14 -4.95 -2.24 13.76
N CYS A 15 -4.16 -2.60 12.76
CA CYS A 15 -3.44 -3.87 12.75
C CYS A 15 -2.18 -3.80 13.63
N SER A 16 -2.16 -4.54 14.74
CA SER A 16 -1.03 -4.59 15.69
C SER A 16 0.27 -5.13 15.09
N ILE A 17 0.21 -5.87 13.98
CA ILE A 17 1.39 -6.39 13.27
C ILE A 17 1.66 -5.65 11.95
N HIS A 18 1.16 -4.41 11.79
CA HIS A 18 1.32 -3.66 10.55
C HIS A 18 2.79 -3.51 10.13
N PHE A 19 3.69 -3.38 11.11
CA PHE A 19 5.14 -3.33 10.88
C PHE A 19 5.73 -4.66 10.38
N GLY A 20 5.02 -5.78 10.49
CA GLY A 20 5.46 -7.07 9.92
C GLY A 20 5.28 -7.18 8.41
N LYS A 21 4.64 -6.20 7.74
CA LYS A 21 4.40 -6.25 6.30
C LYS A 21 5.71 -6.40 5.51
N PRO A 22 5.80 -7.32 4.54
CA PRO A 22 6.97 -7.43 3.68
C PRO A 22 7.09 -6.19 2.79
N ILE A 23 8.28 -5.98 2.23
CA ILE A 23 8.60 -4.82 1.38
C ILE A 23 7.60 -4.69 0.24
N GLN A 24 7.24 -5.79 -0.44
CA GLN A 24 6.25 -5.77 -1.52
C GLN A 24 4.90 -5.20 -1.06
N CYS A 25 4.39 -5.62 0.09
CA CYS A 25 3.13 -5.09 0.62
C CYS A 25 3.24 -3.63 1.07
N ARG A 26 4.43 -3.16 1.47
CA ARG A 26 4.66 -1.76 1.86
C ARG A 26 4.83 -0.83 0.66
N SER A 27 5.37 -1.33 -0.45
CA SER A 27 5.61 -0.54 -1.66
C SER A 27 4.41 -0.49 -2.61
N TYR A 28 3.42 -1.37 -2.43
CA TYR A 28 2.18 -1.32 -3.20
C TYR A 28 1.45 0.01 -2.98
N PRO A 29 0.90 0.68 -4.02
CA PRO A 29 0.80 0.23 -5.41
C PRO A 29 1.97 0.64 -6.33
N PHE A 30 3.03 1.25 -5.80
CA PHE A 30 4.17 1.78 -6.57
C PHE A 30 5.19 0.70 -7.01
N TRP A 31 4.70 -0.50 -7.31
CA TRP A 31 5.52 -1.51 -7.95
C TRP A 31 5.89 -1.06 -9.35
N HIS A 32 7.07 -1.47 -9.82
CA HIS A 32 7.57 -1.04 -11.13
C HIS A 32 6.59 -1.40 -12.26
N GLU A 33 6.03 -2.62 -12.19
CA GLU A 33 5.08 -3.19 -13.14
C GLU A 33 3.80 -2.35 -13.24
N ASN A 34 3.32 -1.81 -12.11
CA ASN A 34 2.13 -0.96 -12.05
C ASN A 34 2.38 0.44 -12.63
N MET A 35 3.64 0.88 -12.63
CA MET A 35 4.05 2.23 -13.05
C MET A 35 4.61 2.28 -14.48
N THR A 36 4.56 1.18 -15.23
CA THR A 36 5.07 1.10 -16.61
C THR A 36 4.33 2.00 -17.60
N SER A 37 3.04 2.28 -17.37
CA SER A 37 2.25 3.19 -18.21
C SER A 37 1.01 3.73 -17.47
N LYS A 38 0.42 4.80 -18.01
CA LYS A 38 -0.87 5.32 -17.53
C LYS A 38 -1.98 4.28 -17.58
N THR A 39 -1.97 3.41 -18.60
CA THR A 39 -2.96 2.34 -18.75
C THR A 39 -2.81 1.29 -17.65
N MET A 40 -1.58 0.88 -17.34
CA MET A 40 -1.33 -0.06 -16.23
C MET A 40 -1.73 0.55 -14.88
N TRP A 41 -1.42 1.82 -14.65
CA TRP A 41 -1.85 2.50 -13.42
C TRP A 41 -3.38 2.53 -13.28
N LYS A 42 -4.11 2.83 -14.36
CA LYS A 42 -5.58 2.78 -14.38
C LYS A 42 -6.13 1.37 -14.16
N LEU A 43 -5.51 0.35 -14.75
CA LEU A 43 -5.91 -1.04 -14.55
C LEU A 43 -5.80 -1.43 -13.08
N VAL A 44 -4.65 -1.16 -12.46
CA VAL A 44 -4.42 -1.45 -11.03
C VAL A 44 -5.38 -0.64 -10.15
N GLY A 45 -5.69 0.60 -10.55
CA GLY A 45 -6.70 1.43 -9.89
C GLY A 45 -8.13 0.86 -9.94
N GLY A 46 -8.42 -0.03 -10.89
CA GLY A 46 -9.69 -0.79 -10.90
C GLY A 46 -9.80 -1.80 -9.75
N PHE A 47 -8.68 -2.23 -9.17
CA PHE A 47 -8.62 -3.20 -8.07
C PHE A 47 -8.26 -2.55 -6.73
N CYS A 48 -7.44 -1.50 -6.75
CA CYS A 48 -6.99 -0.81 -5.54
C CYS A 48 -7.87 0.42 -5.26
N PRO A 49 -8.72 0.39 -4.21
CA PRO A 49 -9.60 1.52 -3.89
C PRO A 49 -8.84 2.77 -3.41
N GLY A 50 -7.55 2.64 -3.10
CA GLY A 50 -6.71 3.76 -2.68
C GLY A 50 -6.14 4.57 -3.85
N ILE A 51 -6.08 4.03 -5.07
CA ILE A 51 -5.51 4.76 -6.22
C ILE A 51 -6.48 5.86 -6.65
N GLY A 52 -5.97 7.09 -6.77
CA GLY A 52 -6.77 8.27 -7.13
C GLY A 52 -7.65 8.78 -5.99
N SER A 53 -7.50 8.25 -4.77
CA SER A 53 -8.20 8.68 -3.57
C SER A 53 -7.23 9.20 -2.52
N GLY A 54 -7.70 10.11 -1.66
CA GLY A 54 -6.91 10.70 -0.59
C GLY A 54 -6.21 12.02 -0.94
N PRO A 55 -5.33 12.51 -0.05
CA PRO A 55 -4.68 13.80 -0.21
C PRO A 55 -3.65 13.80 -1.34
N HIS A 56 -3.39 14.98 -1.91
CA HIS A 56 -2.32 15.15 -2.89
C HIS A 56 -0.95 15.00 -2.22
N ILE A 57 -0.15 14.03 -2.67
CA ILE A 57 1.20 13.77 -2.16
C ILE A 57 2.23 14.16 -3.21
N ALA A 58 3.26 14.89 -2.79
CA ALA A 58 4.36 15.27 -3.67
C ALA A 58 5.15 14.03 -4.13
N VAL A 59 5.53 14.00 -5.41
CA VAL A 59 6.30 12.88 -5.99
C VAL A 59 7.62 12.62 -5.23
N ALA A 60 8.28 13.68 -4.74
CA ALA A 60 9.50 13.56 -3.94
C ALA A 60 9.29 12.73 -2.66
N THR A 61 8.14 12.88 -1.99
CA THR A 61 7.79 12.11 -0.79
C THR A 61 7.68 10.62 -1.11
N ILE A 62 7.05 10.28 -2.24
CA ILE A 62 6.89 8.89 -2.69
C ILE A 62 8.27 8.29 -3.02
N ARG A 63 9.11 9.03 -3.76
CA ARG A 63 10.46 8.57 -4.10
C ARG A 63 11.32 8.30 -2.85
N ASN A 64 11.35 9.24 -1.90
CA ASN A 64 12.09 9.08 -0.65
C ASN A 64 11.59 7.89 0.18
N PHE A 65 10.29 7.61 0.15
CA PHE A 65 9.73 6.41 0.80
C PHE A 65 10.23 5.13 0.12
N LEU A 66 10.21 5.08 -1.22
CA LEU A 66 10.61 3.91 -1.99
C LEU A 66 12.11 3.64 -1.96
N ASP A 67 12.94 4.67 -1.77
CA ASP A 67 14.40 4.54 -1.63
C ASP A 67 14.81 3.64 -0.47
N LYS A 68 13.96 3.50 0.56
CA LYS A 68 14.18 2.60 1.70
C LYS A 68 14.20 1.12 1.32
N PHE A 69 13.74 0.79 0.12
CA PHE A 69 13.56 -0.58 -0.37
C PHE A 69 14.47 -0.90 -1.56
N LYS A 70 15.36 0.00 -1.96
CA LYS A 70 16.33 -0.22 -3.03
C LYS A 70 17.56 -0.95 -2.50
N TYR A 71 17.47 -2.27 -2.33
CA TYR A 71 18.61 -3.17 -2.10
C TYR A 71 18.31 -4.53 -2.71
#